data_AF-G6XJ54-F1
#
_entry.id   AF-G6XJ54-F1
#
_cell.length_a   1.000
_cell.length_b   1.000
_cell.length_c   1.000
_cell.angle_alpha   90.00
_cell.angle_beta   90.00
_cell.angle_gamma   90.00
#
_symmetry.space_group_name_H-M   'P 1'
#
loop_
_entity.id
_entity.type
_entity.pdbx_description
1 polymer ?
#
loop_
_entity_poly.entity_id
_entity_poly.type
_entity_poly.pdbx_seq_one_letter_code
_entity_poly.pdbx_strand_id
1 'polypeptide(L)'
;MVRLKHLAGFVMMAGLVAAAPRVCLAAGYQGQSACWTANPGEDDRPDISCQPLDEATLRKLENATPAQVTALFKVPGKNHHPTYFESADKSPGHFNGYVELMYTDGHVTSISASVTQVQPDGLPSDPMDFRWKVGGQECSDFSGSRNRCTNGDE
;
A
#
# COMPACT_ATOMS: atom_id res chain seq x y z
N MET A 1 42.33 -44.17 54.69
CA MET A 1 43.62 -43.93 54.01
C MET A 1 43.49 -44.34 52.55
N VAL A 2 43.74 -43.37 51.65
CA VAL A 2 44.23 -43.47 50.26
C VAL A 2 43.75 -44.64 49.37
N ARG A 3 43.01 -44.32 48.30
CA ARG A 3 43.49 -44.48 46.91
C ARG A 3 42.56 -43.81 45.89
N LEU A 4 43.07 -42.73 45.33
CA LEU A 4 42.68 -42.16 44.04
C LEU A 4 43.27 -43.03 42.93
N LYS A 5 42.50 -43.36 41.88
CA LYS A 5 43.06 -43.63 40.55
C LYS A 5 42.03 -43.29 39.47
N HIS A 6 42.39 -42.29 38.68
CA HIS A 6 41.71 -41.79 37.49
C HIS A 6 41.52 -42.87 36.42
N LEU A 7 40.49 -42.72 35.58
CA LEU A 7 40.65 -42.53 34.12
C LEU A 7 39.31 -42.27 33.41
N ALA A 8 39.37 -41.34 32.45
CA ALA A 8 38.59 -41.21 31.23
C ALA A 8 37.05 -41.28 31.36
N GLY A 9 36.30 -40.20 31.17
CA GLY A 9 36.40 -39.27 30.07
C GLY A 9 35.04 -39.28 29.36
N PHE A 10 34.30 -38.18 29.45
CA PHE A 10 33.20 -37.92 28.53
C PHE A 10 33.05 -36.41 28.40
N VAL A 11 33.54 -35.91 27.29
CA VAL A 11 33.23 -34.58 26.77
C VAL A 11 31.75 -34.60 26.42
N MET A 12 30.93 -33.76 27.06
CA MET A 12 29.67 -33.33 26.47
C MET A 12 29.70 -31.83 26.30
N MET A 13 29.58 -31.46 25.02
CA MET A 13 29.57 -30.12 24.49
C MET A 13 28.54 -29.24 25.21
N ALA A 14 28.95 -28.00 25.47
CA ALA A 14 28.04 -26.89 25.68
C ALA A 14 27.16 -26.75 24.43
N GLY A 15 25.90 -27.19 24.54
CA GLY A 15 24.87 -26.86 23.57
C GLY A 15 24.57 -25.37 23.67
N LEU A 16 25.23 -24.57 22.83
CA LEU A 16 24.75 -23.26 22.45
C LEU A 16 23.36 -23.45 21.82
N VAL A 17 22.30 -23.17 22.58
CA VAL A 17 21.01 -22.86 21.98
C VAL A 17 21.20 -21.50 21.32
N ALA A 18 21.55 -21.53 20.03
CA ALA A 18 21.48 -20.36 19.18
C ALA A 18 20.02 -19.89 19.22
N ALA A 19 19.76 -18.83 19.96
CA ALA A 19 18.57 -18.03 19.78
C ALA A 19 18.67 -17.45 18.37
N ALA A 20 18.07 -18.15 17.40
CA ALA A 20 17.85 -17.58 16.09
C ALA A 20 17.08 -16.27 16.32
N PRO A 21 17.57 -15.12 15.81
CA PRO A 21 16.77 -13.92 15.83
C PRO A 21 15.49 -14.25 15.07
N ARG A 22 14.35 -14.19 15.78
CA ARG A 22 13.06 -14.08 15.11
C ARG A 22 13.17 -12.79 14.31
N VAL A 23 13.47 -12.93 13.03
CA VAL A 23 13.18 -11.90 12.05
C VAL A 23 11.68 -11.73 12.16
N CYS A 24 11.24 -10.69 12.88
CA CYS A 24 9.88 -10.21 12.76
C CYS A 24 9.75 -9.77 11.31
N LEU A 25 9.39 -10.69 10.44
CA LEU A 25 8.71 -10.34 9.19
C LEU A 25 7.56 -9.45 9.64
N ALA A 26 7.63 -8.17 9.24
CA ALA A 26 6.57 -7.21 9.49
C ALA A 26 5.25 -7.90 9.12
N ALA A 27 4.37 -8.07 10.09
CA ALA A 27 3.05 -8.63 9.83
C ALA A 27 2.31 -7.58 8.98
N GLY A 28 2.42 -7.71 7.65
CA GLY A 28 1.80 -6.79 6.71
C GLY A 28 0.30 -6.68 6.97
N TYR A 29 -0.29 -5.54 6.59
CA TYR A 29 -1.72 -5.30 6.76
C TYR A 29 -2.53 -6.42 6.08
N GLN A 30 -3.61 -6.86 6.75
CA GLN A 30 -4.45 -7.95 6.24
C GLN A 30 -4.98 -7.61 4.83
N GLY A 31 -4.82 -8.52 3.88
CA GLY A 31 -5.23 -8.33 2.48
C GLY A 31 -4.18 -7.73 1.54
N GLN A 32 -2.94 -7.48 2.01
CA GLN A 32 -1.87 -6.89 1.19
C GLN A 32 -0.88 -7.91 0.58
N SER A 33 -1.09 -9.22 0.75
CA SER A 33 -0.09 -10.23 0.39
C SER A 33 0.31 -10.23 -1.09
N ALA A 34 -0.58 -9.80 -1.99
CA ALA A 34 -0.30 -9.72 -3.42
C ALA A 34 0.78 -8.66 -3.74
N CYS A 35 0.72 -7.48 -3.12
CA CYS A 35 1.69 -6.40 -3.34
C CYS A 35 3.08 -6.80 -2.85
N TRP A 36 3.13 -7.51 -1.72
CA TRP A 36 4.38 -7.93 -1.11
C TRP A 36 5.01 -9.16 -1.78
N THR A 37 4.21 -9.99 -2.42
CA THR A 37 4.73 -11.11 -3.24
C THR A 37 5.44 -10.59 -4.48
N ALA A 38 4.99 -9.46 -5.04
CA ALA A 38 5.63 -8.80 -6.18
C ALA A 38 6.92 -8.05 -5.81
N ASN A 39 7.08 -7.64 -4.55
CA ASN A 39 8.23 -6.87 -4.05
C ASN A 39 8.89 -7.56 -2.83
N PRO A 40 9.54 -8.72 -3.04
CA PRO A 40 10.13 -9.47 -1.94
C PRO A 40 11.32 -8.73 -1.32
N GLY A 41 11.29 -8.57 0.01
CA GLY A 41 12.41 -7.99 0.78
C GLY A 41 12.33 -6.48 1.01
N GLU A 42 11.26 -5.82 0.56
CA GLU A 42 11.00 -4.42 0.93
C GLU A 42 10.44 -4.31 2.36
N ASP A 43 10.75 -3.19 3.02
CA ASP A 43 10.18 -2.83 4.32
C ASP A 43 8.66 -2.57 4.22
N ASP A 44 7.96 -2.55 5.36
CA ASP A 44 6.54 -2.18 5.41
C ASP A 44 6.31 -0.78 4.82
N ARG A 45 5.44 -0.70 3.82
CA ARG A 45 5.02 0.53 3.12
C ARG A 45 3.56 0.77 3.46
N PRO A 46 3.25 1.55 4.51
CA PRO A 46 1.88 1.83 4.91
C PRO A 46 1.13 2.71 3.90
N ASP A 47 1.81 3.22 2.88
CA ASP A 47 1.24 3.92 1.74
C ASP A 47 0.86 3.00 0.57
N ILE A 48 1.32 1.75 0.49
CA ILE A 48 1.02 0.84 -0.62
C ILE A 48 -0.17 -0.06 -0.31
N SER A 49 -1.18 0.00 -1.17
CA SER A 49 -2.41 -0.78 -1.13
C SER A 49 -2.50 -1.73 -2.34
N CYS A 50 -3.08 -2.91 -2.14
CA CYS A 50 -3.47 -3.81 -3.22
C CYS A 50 -4.91 -3.59 -3.70
N GLN A 51 -5.55 -2.49 -3.28
CA GLN A 51 -6.87 -2.15 -3.77
C GLN A 51 -6.74 -1.37 -5.08
N PRO A 52 -7.57 -1.66 -6.10
CA PRO A 52 -7.53 -0.91 -7.35
C PRO A 52 -7.94 0.55 -7.12
N LEU A 53 -7.32 1.48 -7.84
CA LEU A 53 -7.71 2.90 -7.87
C LEU A 53 -8.68 3.18 -9.03
N ASP A 54 -9.74 2.38 -9.12
CA ASP A 54 -10.79 2.59 -10.12
C ASP A 54 -11.68 3.80 -9.80
N GLU A 55 -12.46 4.26 -10.78
CA GLU A 55 -13.35 5.42 -10.63
C GLU A 55 -14.34 5.24 -9.47
N ALA A 56 -14.87 4.03 -9.29
CA ALA A 56 -15.84 3.74 -8.24
C ALA A 56 -15.21 3.87 -6.84
N THR A 57 -13.95 3.48 -6.71
CA THR A 57 -13.16 3.61 -5.48
C THR A 57 -12.81 5.07 -5.21
N LEU A 58 -12.35 5.80 -6.23
CA LEU A 58 -12.01 7.22 -6.12
C LEU A 58 -13.24 8.08 -5.76
N ARG A 59 -14.43 7.77 -6.30
CA ARG A 59 -15.68 8.44 -5.95
C ARG A 59 -16.13 8.21 -4.50
N LYS A 60 -15.83 7.05 -3.91
CA LYS A 60 -16.16 6.77 -2.50
C LYS A 60 -15.37 7.63 -1.51
N LEU A 61 -14.32 8.31 -1.97
CA LEU A 61 -13.54 9.23 -1.15
C LEU A 61 -14.26 10.56 -0.92
N GLU A 62 -15.30 10.88 -1.68
CA GLU A 62 -16.05 12.11 -1.50
C GLU A 62 -16.65 12.17 -0.09
N ASN A 63 -16.23 13.17 0.69
CA ASN A 63 -16.64 13.38 2.08
C ASN A 63 -16.30 12.20 3.04
N ALA A 64 -15.40 11.30 2.63
CA ALA A 64 -14.99 10.18 3.47
C ALA A 64 -14.20 10.64 4.70
N THR A 65 -14.38 9.96 5.82
CA THR A 65 -13.57 10.16 7.03
C THR A 65 -12.23 9.41 6.93
N PRO A 66 -11.20 9.83 7.68
CA PRO A 66 -9.93 9.10 7.78
C PRO A 66 -10.09 7.58 8.00
N ALA A 67 -11.01 7.18 8.88
CA ALA A 67 -11.27 5.77 9.16
C ALA A 67 -11.86 5.02 7.96
N GLN A 68 -12.76 5.66 7.20
CA GLN A 68 -13.31 5.08 5.97
C GLN A 68 -12.25 4.96 4.89
N VAL A 69 -11.37 5.96 4.76
CA VAL A 69 -10.27 5.93 3.80
C VAL A 69 -9.29 4.79 4.12
N THR A 70 -8.87 4.63 5.38
CA THR A 70 -8.05 3.49 5.80
C THR A 70 -8.75 2.16 5.58
N ALA A 71 -10.06 2.07 5.84
CA ALA A 71 -10.83 0.86 5.61
C ALA A 71 -10.98 0.52 4.12
N LEU A 72 -11.05 1.53 3.26
CA LEU A 72 -11.12 1.39 1.80
C LEU A 72 -9.80 0.87 1.25
N PHE A 73 -8.68 1.50 1.61
CA PHE A 73 -7.35 1.15 1.08
C PHE A 73 -6.64 0.03 1.85
N LYS A 74 -7.18 -0.41 2.99
CA LYS A 74 -6.58 -1.45 3.84
C LYS A 74 -5.17 -1.10 4.34
N VAL A 75 -4.81 0.18 4.32
CA VAL A 75 -3.57 0.71 4.85
C VAL A 75 -3.83 2.10 5.44
N PRO A 76 -3.03 2.56 6.42
CA PRO A 76 -3.27 3.85 7.07
C PRO A 76 -2.69 5.03 6.29
N GLY A 77 -1.90 4.78 5.23
CA GLY A 77 -1.22 5.82 4.45
C GLY A 77 0.15 6.18 5.03
N LYS A 78 0.83 7.12 4.38
CA LYS A 78 2.19 7.56 4.73
C LYS A 78 2.27 8.09 6.18
N ASN A 79 3.29 7.68 6.94
CA ASN A 79 3.44 8.02 8.36
C ASN A 79 2.20 7.68 9.22
N HIS A 80 1.41 6.67 8.81
CA HIS A 80 0.12 6.32 9.42
C HIS A 80 -0.96 7.42 9.28
N HIS A 81 -0.86 8.26 8.25
CA HIS A 81 -1.85 9.27 7.91
C HIS A 81 -2.46 9.00 6.53
N PRO A 82 -3.81 9.05 6.39
CA PRO A 82 -4.49 8.66 5.17
C PRO A 82 -4.50 9.78 4.12
N THR A 83 -3.44 10.60 4.04
CA THR A 83 -3.35 11.73 3.12
C THR A 83 -2.71 11.34 1.79
N TYR A 84 -2.12 10.15 1.69
CA TYR A 84 -1.45 9.65 0.50
C TYR A 84 -1.51 8.12 0.43
N PHE A 85 -1.81 7.58 -0.76
CA PHE A 85 -1.82 6.15 -1.05
C PHE A 85 -1.29 5.85 -2.44
N GLU A 86 -0.67 4.70 -2.59
CA GLU A 86 -0.29 4.06 -3.84
C GLU A 86 -1.07 2.76 -3.99
N SER A 87 -1.60 2.46 -5.17
CA SER A 87 -2.08 1.13 -5.52
C SER A 87 -1.04 0.42 -6.37
N ALA A 88 -0.65 -0.78 -5.92
CA ALA A 88 0.28 -1.66 -6.62
C ALA A 88 -0.43 -2.89 -7.21
N ASP A 89 -1.75 -2.83 -7.43
CA ASP A 89 -2.48 -3.93 -8.07
C ASP A 89 -2.02 -4.13 -9.52
N LYS A 90 -1.48 -5.31 -9.83
CA LYS A 90 -0.97 -5.67 -11.16
C LYS A 90 -1.94 -6.55 -11.96
N SER A 91 -3.18 -6.67 -11.52
CA SER A 91 -4.18 -7.46 -12.21
C SER A 91 -4.61 -6.77 -13.51
N PRO A 92 -4.59 -7.45 -14.68
CA PRO A 92 -5.05 -6.86 -15.93
C PRO A 92 -6.45 -6.26 -15.82
N GLY A 93 -6.63 -5.06 -16.34
CA GLY A 93 -7.86 -4.28 -16.27
C GLY A 93 -8.01 -3.42 -15.00
N HIS A 94 -7.20 -3.65 -13.96
CA HIS A 94 -7.23 -2.84 -12.75
C HIS A 94 -6.38 -1.58 -12.91
N PHE A 95 -6.68 -0.57 -12.10
CA PHE A 95 -5.96 0.70 -12.09
C PHE A 95 -4.95 0.73 -10.95
N ASN A 96 -3.70 1.07 -11.27
CA ASN A 96 -2.60 1.23 -10.33
C ASN A 96 -2.04 2.66 -10.44
N GLY A 97 -1.39 3.17 -9.39
CA GLY A 97 -0.95 4.57 -9.36
C GLY A 97 -1.03 5.14 -7.95
N TYR A 98 -1.23 6.45 -7.82
CA TYR A 98 -1.28 7.10 -6.51
C TYR A 98 -2.43 8.09 -6.39
N VAL A 99 -2.80 8.40 -5.14
CA VAL A 99 -3.79 9.41 -4.80
C VAL A 99 -3.35 10.22 -3.58
N GLU A 100 -3.44 11.54 -3.73
CA GLU A 100 -3.28 12.54 -2.67
C GLU A 100 -4.65 13.03 -2.20
N LEU A 101 -4.83 13.15 -0.89
CA LEU A 101 -6.07 13.58 -0.25
C LEU A 101 -5.84 14.80 0.64
N MET A 102 -6.72 15.78 0.54
CA MET A 102 -6.83 16.87 1.51
C MET A 102 -8.04 16.65 2.41
N TYR A 103 -7.87 16.95 3.71
CA TYR A 103 -8.95 16.87 4.69
C TYR A 103 -9.31 18.25 5.22
N THR A 104 -10.59 18.48 5.46
CA THR A 104 -11.10 19.63 6.20
C THR A 104 -12.21 19.14 7.11
N ASP A 105 -12.21 19.59 8.38
CA ASP A 105 -13.19 19.19 9.39
C ASP A 105 -13.37 17.66 9.54
N GLY A 106 -12.31 16.88 9.32
CA GLY A 106 -12.31 15.43 9.46
C GLY A 106 -12.85 14.67 8.25
N HIS A 107 -13.07 15.33 7.13
CA HIS A 107 -13.56 14.74 5.89
C HIS A 107 -12.64 15.07 4.71
N VAL A 108 -12.53 14.15 3.74
CA VAL A 108 -11.83 14.42 2.48
C VAL A 108 -12.56 15.53 1.73
N THR A 109 -11.84 16.59 1.39
CA THR A 109 -12.37 17.75 0.66
C THR A 109 -11.75 17.98 -0.70
N SER A 110 -10.64 17.31 -1.00
CA SER A 110 -10.07 17.29 -2.35
C SER A 110 -9.26 16.03 -2.55
N ILE A 111 -9.24 15.56 -3.79
CA ILE A 111 -8.36 14.48 -4.21
C ILE A 111 -7.63 14.85 -5.49
N SER A 112 -6.41 14.34 -5.62
CA SER A 112 -5.63 14.36 -6.85
C SER A 112 -5.02 12.98 -7.04
N ALA A 113 -5.55 12.21 -7.98
CA ALA A 113 -5.05 10.89 -8.32
C ALA A 113 -4.47 10.87 -9.73
N SER A 114 -3.37 10.13 -9.91
CA SER A 114 -2.82 9.78 -11.22
C SER A 114 -2.65 8.28 -11.28
N VAL A 115 -3.30 7.65 -12.26
CA VAL A 115 -3.39 6.19 -12.37
C VAL A 115 -3.16 5.73 -13.81
N THR A 116 -2.71 4.50 -13.95
CA THR A 116 -2.65 3.79 -15.23
C THR A 116 -3.47 2.52 -15.12
N GLN A 117 -4.10 2.10 -16.21
CA GLN A 117 -4.72 0.78 -16.26
C GLN A 117 -3.64 -0.25 -16.61
N VAL A 118 -3.61 -1.35 -15.87
CA VAL A 118 -2.74 -2.48 -16.21
C VAL A 118 -3.31 -3.18 -17.43
N GLN A 119 -2.57 -3.17 -18.53
CA GLN A 119 -2.99 -3.77 -19.79
C GLN A 119 -2.82 -5.31 -19.76
N PRO A 120 -3.43 -6.06 -20.69
CA PRO A 120 -3.30 -7.51 -20.77
C PRO A 120 -1.86 -8.02 -20.95
N ASP A 121 -0.97 -7.20 -21.50
CA ASP A 121 0.46 -7.48 -21.66
C ASP A 121 1.28 -7.18 -20.37
N GLY A 122 0.62 -6.70 -19.31
CA GLY A 122 1.23 -6.32 -18.04
C GLY A 122 1.83 -4.92 -18.03
N LEU A 123 1.78 -4.17 -19.13
CA LEU A 123 2.27 -2.80 -19.21
C LEU A 123 1.21 -1.80 -18.72
N PRO A 124 1.61 -0.65 -18.16
CA PRO A 124 0.67 0.42 -17.86
C PRO A 124 0.12 1.03 -19.16
N SER A 125 -1.14 1.48 -19.14
CA SER A 125 -1.70 2.37 -20.15
C SER A 125 -1.11 3.78 -20.04
N ASP A 126 -1.58 4.69 -20.91
CA ASP A 126 -1.40 6.12 -20.69
C ASP A 126 -1.97 6.54 -19.32
N PRO A 127 -1.33 7.51 -18.63
CA PRO A 127 -1.84 8.05 -17.38
C PRO A 127 -3.23 8.67 -17.53
N MET A 128 -4.04 8.49 -16.50
CA MET A 128 -5.35 9.09 -16.33
C MET A 128 -5.40 9.81 -15.00
N ASP A 129 -5.91 11.04 -15.02
CA ASP A 129 -6.07 11.80 -13.79
C ASP A 129 -7.52 11.80 -13.30
N PHE A 130 -7.68 11.85 -11.98
CA PHE A 130 -8.96 12.09 -11.33
C PHE A 130 -8.77 13.13 -10.25
N ARG A 131 -9.40 14.29 -10.45
CA ARG A 131 -9.28 15.43 -9.55
C ARG A 131 -10.67 15.94 -9.20
N TRP A 132 -10.91 16.22 -7.92
CA TRP A 132 -12.03 17.05 -7.49
C TRP A 132 -11.73 17.79 -6.18
N LYS A 133 -12.53 18.83 -5.94
CA LYS A 133 -12.54 19.61 -4.70
C LYS A 133 -13.97 20.01 -4.32
N VAL A 134 -14.33 19.92 -3.04
CA VAL A 134 -15.65 20.37 -2.54
C VAL A 134 -15.84 21.84 -2.90
N GLY A 135 -17.00 22.15 -3.51
CA GLY A 135 -17.37 23.51 -3.88
C GLY A 135 -16.63 24.08 -5.09
N GLY A 136 -15.77 23.28 -5.75
CA GLY A 136 -15.09 23.64 -6.99
C GLY A 136 -15.43 22.71 -8.14
N GLN A 137 -15.04 23.11 -9.36
CA GLN A 137 -14.98 22.19 -10.50
C GLN A 137 -13.53 21.78 -10.72
N GLU A 138 -13.30 20.48 -10.92
CA GLU A 138 -12.05 19.95 -11.47
C GLU A 138 -12.38 18.95 -12.60
N CYS A 139 -11.36 18.29 -13.14
CA CYS A 139 -11.46 17.42 -14.30
C CYS A 139 -11.10 15.95 -13.99
N SER A 140 -11.50 15.04 -14.88
CA SER A 140 -11.04 13.65 -14.85
C SER A 140 -11.00 13.00 -16.24
N ASP A 141 -9.98 12.18 -16.48
CA ASP A 141 -9.79 11.36 -17.68
C ASP A 141 -10.52 10.01 -17.66
N PHE A 142 -11.30 9.72 -16.63
CA PHE A 142 -12.13 8.52 -16.58
C PHE A 142 -13.31 8.58 -17.57
N SER A 143 -13.71 7.42 -18.08
CA SER A 143 -14.80 7.29 -19.05
C SER A 143 -16.15 7.59 -18.38
N GLY A 144 -16.90 8.56 -18.92
CA GLY A 144 -18.15 9.04 -18.32
C GLY A 144 -18.01 10.25 -17.41
N SER A 145 -16.78 10.77 -17.22
CA SER A 145 -16.59 12.09 -16.59
C SER A 145 -17.31 13.18 -17.39
N ARG A 146 -18.13 13.99 -16.72
CA ARG A 146 -18.79 15.17 -17.32
C ARG A 146 -17.80 16.32 -17.57
N ASN A 147 -16.70 16.35 -16.82
CA ASN A 147 -15.64 17.34 -16.92
C ASN A 147 -14.34 16.59 -17.27
N ARG A 148 -14.14 16.30 -18.56
CA ARG A 148 -12.92 15.66 -19.03
C ARG A 148 -11.72 16.57 -18.81
N CYS A 149 -10.56 16.03 -18.45
CA CYS A 149 -9.35 16.82 -18.55
C CYS A 149 -9.10 17.05 -20.04
N THR A 150 -9.18 18.30 -20.47
CA THR A 150 -8.72 18.68 -21.79
C THR A 150 -7.23 18.92 -21.66
N ASN A 151 -6.42 18.15 -22.38
CA ASN A 151 -5.02 18.52 -22.59
C ASN A 151 -5.03 19.82 -23.38
N GLY A 152 -4.96 20.96 -22.68
CA GLY A 152 -5.08 22.28 -23.26
C GLY A 152 -4.34 23.31 -22.42
N ASP A 153 -3.26 23.81 -23.00
CA ASP A 153 -2.52 25.03 -22.68
C ASP A 153 -1.51 24.95 -21.51
N GLU A 154 -0.26 24.63 -21.86
CA GLU A 154 0.93 25.24 -21.23
C GLU A 154 0.85 26.78 -21.25
#